data_AF-A0AA35SGH5-F1
#
_entry.id   AF-A0AA35SGH5-F1
#
_cell.length_a   1.000
_cell.length_b   1.000
_cell.length_c   1.000
_cell.angle_alpha   90.00
_cell.angle_beta   90.00
_cell.angle_gamma   90.00
#
_symmetry.space_group_name_H-M   'P 1'
#
loop_
_entity.id
_entity.type
_entity.pdbx_description
1 polymer ?
#
loop_
_entity_poly.entity_id
_entity_poly.type
_entity_poly.pdbx_seq_one_letter_code
_entity_poly.pdbx_strand_id
1 'polypeptide(L)'
;MAAKAEGGLLVAKGKAPLPLKSVSVDAQVRGFVMGLRSTLTYSNDSPDPVEVLFRFPVEKSHAVVGLTAVIDGRKIAAQVREKEEARAQYDDAIASGLSAALAEEKSGDIFSIALGNLPPGKDAQIQLQLVGELGVDAEGGVRFSLPSTLKPRYTPTGSTDPLAPVPAGEEEQVKSGTVSAVSWFHLTVEGADGVAVVTSPTHSITVTPNDANQLDVRLSKELDSDLVILVKTKEPHAPKAIVEGGEEKKGSFMSSTTVMLNFFPSFPEIEAACEFIFLVDRSGSMRGSYIKSARETLVLFLKSLPQGNYFNIMGFGSSYTSLFPNPVPYDKKHLEKAIKHAQGMEADLGGTELLRPLQHIFETKPRSGYARQVFVLTDGSVSNTDACIQEMRSNLKNARCFTFGIGSGASSALVNGLATAGNGAAEFVKEGERMQPKVIRSLKRALQPAITDVSVSYEVPKEFQVTQSPQKPPTGLQWRKV
;
A
#
# COMPACT_ATOMS: atom_id res chain seq x y z
N MET A 1 12.81 -17.05 -13.52
CA MET A 1 12.75 -15.69 -14.08
C MET A 1 11.29 -15.29 -14.13
N ALA A 2 10.93 -14.14 -13.55
CA ALA A 2 9.55 -13.77 -13.26
C ALA A 2 8.78 -13.37 -14.52
N ALA A 3 7.59 -13.94 -14.69
CA ALA A 3 6.60 -13.48 -15.67
C ALA A 3 6.22 -12.02 -15.34
N LYS A 4 6.46 -11.11 -16.28
CA LYS A 4 5.95 -9.74 -16.23
C LYS A 4 4.49 -9.81 -16.67
N ALA A 5 3.55 -9.63 -15.75
CA ALA A 5 2.25 -9.08 -16.14
C ALA A 5 2.44 -7.61 -16.60
N GLU A 6 1.49 -7.00 -17.27
CA GLU A 6 1.71 -5.70 -17.91
C GLU A 6 0.66 -4.69 -17.41
N GLY A 7 1.12 -3.64 -16.74
CA GLY A 7 0.34 -2.44 -16.51
C GLY A 7 0.53 -1.46 -17.67
N GLY A 8 -0.47 -0.63 -17.94
CA GLY A 8 -0.50 0.27 -19.09
C GLY A 8 -1.70 0.02 -19.99
N LEU A 9 -1.59 0.46 -21.25
CA LEU A 9 -2.60 0.23 -22.28
C LEU A 9 -2.33 -1.10 -22.98
N LEU A 10 -3.30 -2.01 -22.96
CA LEU A 10 -3.18 -3.38 -23.43
C LEU A 10 -4.20 -3.65 -24.54
N VAL A 11 -3.86 -4.51 -25.49
CA VAL A 11 -4.83 -5.08 -26.42
C VAL A 11 -5.75 -6.04 -25.65
N ALA A 12 -7.07 -5.83 -25.70
CA ALA A 12 -8.04 -6.62 -24.94
C ALA A 12 -7.96 -8.12 -25.27
N LYS A 13 -7.77 -8.45 -26.56
CA LYS A 13 -7.46 -9.80 -27.03
C LYS A 13 -5.96 -10.07 -26.99
N GLY A 14 -5.55 -11.12 -26.30
CA GLY A 14 -4.13 -11.50 -26.19
C GLY A 14 -3.32 -10.71 -25.17
N LYS A 15 -3.85 -9.60 -24.63
CA LYS A 15 -3.26 -8.82 -23.52
C LYS A 15 -1.85 -8.28 -23.76
N ALA A 16 -1.45 -8.14 -25.03
CA ALA A 16 -0.17 -7.54 -25.41
C ALA A 16 -0.14 -6.04 -25.10
N PRO A 17 0.99 -5.46 -24.67
CA PRO A 17 1.07 -4.07 -24.27
C PRO A 17 1.26 -3.19 -25.51
N LEU A 18 0.59 -2.05 -25.55
CA LEU A 18 0.86 -1.05 -26.57
C LEU A 18 2.13 -0.26 -26.21
N PRO A 19 2.96 0.11 -27.21
CA PRO A 19 4.11 0.96 -27.00
C PRO A 19 3.73 2.29 -26.33
N LEU A 20 4.40 2.59 -25.22
CA LEU A 20 4.29 3.86 -24.51
C LEU A 20 5.27 4.86 -25.13
N LYS A 21 4.75 5.92 -25.74
CA LYS A 21 5.53 6.99 -26.39
C LYS A 21 6.06 8.00 -25.40
N SER A 22 5.22 8.43 -24.46
CA SER A 22 5.59 9.47 -23.50
C SER A 22 4.75 9.42 -22.24
N VAL A 23 5.32 9.96 -21.17
CA VAL A 23 4.74 10.14 -19.86
C VAL A 23 5.14 11.54 -19.40
N SER A 24 4.14 12.32 -19.02
CA SER A 24 4.31 13.61 -18.37
C SER A 24 3.69 13.53 -16.99
N VAL A 25 4.43 13.97 -15.97
CA VAL A 25 3.98 13.98 -14.58
C VAL A 25 4.12 15.38 -14.01
N ASP A 26 3.02 15.87 -13.46
CA ASP A 26 2.99 17.05 -12.61
C ASP A 26 2.45 16.64 -11.24
N ALA A 27 3.23 16.88 -10.20
CA ALA A 27 2.92 16.46 -8.84
C ALA A 27 3.05 17.62 -7.87
N GLN A 28 2.33 17.50 -6.77
CA GLN A 28 2.41 18.42 -5.64
C GLN A 28 2.50 17.62 -4.34
N VAL A 29 3.36 18.06 -3.43
CA VAL A 29 3.45 17.55 -2.07
C VAL A 29 3.16 18.69 -1.10
N ARG A 30 2.13 18.51 -0.26
CA ARG A 30 1.71 19.47 0.77
C ARG A 30 1.64 18.74 2.11
N GLY A 31 2.59 19.01 3.01
CA GLY A 31 2.67 18.25 4.27
C GLY A 31 2.86 16.75 4.01
N PHE A 32 1.91 15.92 4.46
CA PHE A 32 1.96 14.46 4.31
C PHE A 32 1.09 13.91 3.17
N VAL A 33 0.56 14.78 2.30
CA VAL A 33 -0.27 14.36 1.17
C VAL A 33 0.35 14.76 -0.16
N MET A 34 -0.04 14.02 -1.20
CA MET A 34 0.31 14.31 -2.59
C MET A 34 -0.93 14.46 -3.46
N GLY A 35 -0.79 15.30 -4.47
CA GLY A 35 -1.60 15.27 -5.68
C GLY A 35 -0.68 14.97 -6.86
N LEU A 36 -1.12 14.14 -7.79
CA LEU A 36 -0.37 13.78 -8.98
C LEU A 36 -1.30 13.75 -10.19
N ARG A 37 -0.90 14.45 -11.24
CA ARG A 37 -1.48 14.37 -12.57
C ARG A 37 -0.46 13.75 -13.51
N SER A 38 -0.79 12.60 -14.08
CA SER A 38 0.02 11.96 -15.11
C SER A 38 -0.71 11.93 -16.44
N THR A 39 0.05 12.01 -17.52
CA THR A 39 -0.45 11.89 -18.90
C THR A 39 0.42 10.88 -19.63
N LEU A 40 -0.17 9.77 -20.05
CA LEU A 40 0.49 8.68 -20.74
C LEU A 40 0.01 8.63 -22.19
N THR A 41 0.95 8.63 -23.14
CA THR A 41 0.64 8.58 -24.57
C THR A 41 1.09 7.23 -25.12
N TYR A 42 0.15 6.47 -25.67
CA TYR A 42 0.39 5.18 -26.30
C TYR A 42 0.11 5.24 -27.79
N SER A 43 0.74 4.36 -28.56
CA SER A 43 0.56 4.26 -30.01
C SER A 43 0.07 2.88 -30.41
N ASN A 44 -0.88 2.82 -31.33
CA ASN A 44 -1.15 1.58 -32.06
C ASN A 44 -0.25 1.52 -33.31
N ASP A 45 0.90 0.88 -33.19
CA ASP A 45 1.83 0.69 -34.30
C ASP A 45 1.44 -0.51 -35.19
N SER A 46 0.34 -1.21 -34.89
CA SER A 46 -0.15 -2.33 -35.68
C SER A 46 -0.98 -1.84 -36.88
N PRO A 47 -1.05 -2.63 -37.97
CA PRO A 47 -1.83 -2.27 -39.16
C PRO A 47 -3.35 -2.36 -38.96
N ASP A 48 -3.80 -2.92 -37.83
CA ASP A 48 -5.21 -3.23 -37.55
C ASP A 48 -5.74 -2.42 -36.35
N PRO A 49 -7.04 -2.10 -36.31
CA PRO A 49 -7.65 -1.52 -35.13
C PRO A 49 -7.61 -2.52 -33.97
N VAL A 50 -7.16 -2.07 -32.81
CA VAL A 50 -7.04 -2.90 -31.61
C VAL A 50 -8.01 -2.41 -30.53
N GLU A 51 -8.76 -3.32 -29.93
CA GLU A 51 -9.53 -3.01 -28.74
C GLU A 51 -8.57 -2.85 -27.56
N VAL A 52 -8.68 -1.77 -26.79
CA VAL A 52 -7.73 -1.44 -25.73
C VAL A 52 -8.37 -1.34 -24.34
N LEU A 53 -7.62 -1.87 -23.38
CA LEU A 53 -7.90 -1.87 -21.94
C LEU A 53 -6.76 -1.13 -21.24
N PHE A 54 -7.07 -0.19 -20.37
CA PHE A 54 -6.07 0.46 -19.54
C PHE A 54 -6.10 -0.09 -18.12
N ARG A 55 -4.95 -0.53 -17.61
CA ARG A 55 -4.77 -1.08 -16.26
C ARG A 55 -3.68 -0.35 -15.52
N PHE A 56 -3.94 0.05 -14.27
CA PHE A 56 -2.93 0.70 -13.44
C PHE A 56 -3.08 0.31 -11.96
N PRO A 57 -1.96 0.12 -11.25
CA PRO A 57 -1.99 -0.08 -9.81
C PRO A 57 -2.25 1.23 -9.08
N VAL A 58 -3.02 1.16 -7.99
CA VAL A 58 -3.24 2.28 -7.06
C VAL A 58 -2.86 1.79 -5.67
N GLU A 59 -2.02 2.54 -4.97
CA GLU A 59 -1.70 2.19 -3.59
C GLU A 59 -2.92 2.43 -2.70
N LYS A 60 -3.08 1.62 -1.64
CA LYS A 60 -4.20 1.74 -0.70
C LYS A 60 -4.34 3.13 -0.05
N SER A 61 -3.23 3.88 0.09
CA SER A 61 -3.24 5.25 0.62
C SER A 61 -3.58 6.31 -0.43
N HIS A 62 -3.88 5.91 -1.67
CA HIS A 62 -4.18 6.79 -2.79
C HIS A 62 -5.58 6.55 -3.32
N ALA A 63 -6.16 7.59 -3.91
CA ALA A 63 -7.45 7.57 -4.56
C ALA A 63 -7.36 8.15 -5.97
N VAL A 64 -8.06 7.53 -6.91
CA VAL A 64 -8.25 8.06 -8.28
C VAL A 64 -9.36 9.09 -8.22
N VAL A 65 -9.01 10.35 -8.46
CA VAL A 65 -9.95 11.48 -8.44
C VAL A 65 -10.29 12.02 -9.82
N GLY A 66 -9.57 11.57 -10.85
CA GLY A 66 -9.85 11.94 -12.22
C GLY A 66 -9.20 10.97 -13.21
N LEU A 67 -9.95 10.63 -14.26
CA LEU A 67 -9.47 9.81 -15.36
C LEU A 67 -10.10 10.31 -16.65
N THR A 68 -9.27 10.61 -17.64
CA THR A 68 -9.72 11.01 -18.97
C THR A 68 -8.86 10.30 -20.01
N ALA A 69 -9.50 9.69 -21.00
CA ALA A 69 -8.83 9.11 -22.15
C ALA A 69 -9.20 9.91 -23.41
N VAL A 70 -8.24 10.15 -24.29
CA VAL A 70 -8.45 10.71 -25.62
C VAL A 70 -7.97 9.69 -26.64
N ILE A 71 -8.88 9.17 -27.46
CA ILE A 71 -8.62 8.18 -28.50
C ILE A 71 -9.14 8.73 -29.81
N ASP A 72 -8.25 8.95 -30.80
CA ASP A 72 -8.61 9.49 -32.12
C ASP A 72 -9.51 10.75 -32.05
N GLY A 73 -9.17 11.69 -31.16
CA GLY A 73 -9.93 12.93 -30.92
C GLY A 73 -11.21 12.76 -30.08
N ARG A 74 -11.63 11.53 -29.79
CA ARG A 74 -12.76 11.22 -28.91
C ARG A 74 -12.31 11.30 -27.45
N LYS A 75 -12.91 12.22 -26.68
CA LYS A 75 -12.64 12.37 -25.24
C LYS A 75 -13.62 11.54 -24.42
N ILE A 76 -13.09 10.61 -23.64
CA ILE A 76 -13.81 9.77 -22.68
C ILE A 76 -13.44 10.30 -21.29
N ALA A 77 -14.41 10.86 -20.56
CA ALA A 77 -14.22 11.33 -19.19
C ALA A 77 -14.93 10.37 -18.23
N ALA A 78 -14.19 9.83 -17.26
CA ALA A 78 -14.78 8.98 -16.24
C ALA A 78 -15.65 9.81 -15.30
N GLN A 79 -16.86 9.33 -15.01
CA GLN A 79 -17.72 9.88 -13.96
C GLN A 79 -17.78 8.89 -12.81
N VAL A 80 -17.49 9.36 -11.60
CA VAL A 80 -17.61 8.55 -10.40
C VAL A 80 -19.09 8.42 -10.06
N ARG A 81 -19.55 7.18 -9.86
CA ARG A 81 -20.92 6.80 -9.49
C ARG A 81 -20.88 5.75 -8.39
N GLU A 82 -22.00 5.54 -7.72
CA GLU A 82 -22.20 4.37 -6.87
C GLU A 82 -22.04 3.10 -7.73
N LYS A 83 -21.49 2.02 -7.15
CA LYS A 83 -21.02 0.87 -7.92
C LYS A 83 -22.13 0.16 -8.70
N GLU A 84 -23.29 -0.05 -8.08
CA GLU A 84 -24.41 -0.72 -8.72
C GLU A 84 -25.09 0.21 -9.74
N GLU A 85 -25.16 1.52 -9.45
CA GLU A 85 -25.63 2.53 -10.42
C GLU A 85 -24.75 2.59 -11.68
N ALA A 86 -23.43 2.55 -11.51
CA ALA A 86 -22.47 2.58 -12.62
C ALA A 86 -22.62 1.38 -13.55
N ARG A 87 -22.85 0.19 -12.99
CA ARG A 87 -23.07 -1.06 -13.74
C ARG A 87 -24.37 -1.01 -14.52
N ALA A 88 -25.47 -0.62 -13.89
CA ALA A 88 -26.76 -0.49 -14.56
C ALA A 88 -26.69 0.46 -15.77
N GLN A 89 -26.08 1.64 -15.60
CA GLN A 89 -25.92 2.60 -16.69
C GLN A 89 -25.04 2.07 -17.84
N TYR A 90 -23.99 1.31 -17.51
CA TYR A 90 -23.16 0.67 -18.53
C TYR A 90 -23.96 -0.37 -19.33
N ASP A 91 -24.67 -1.26 -18.64
CA ASP A 91 -25.46 -2.32 -19.29
C ASP A 91 -26.56 -1.73 -20.19
N ASP A 92 -27.25 -0.68 -19.73
CA ASP A 92 -28.27 0.04 -20.50
C ASP A 92 -27.68 0.70 -21.76
N ALA A 93 -26.49 1.30 -21.64
CA ALA A 93 -25.82 1.95 -22.76
C ALA A 93 -25.39 0.92 -23.82
N ILE A 94 -24.85 -0.23 -23.40
CA ILE A 94 -24.50 -1.33 -24.31
C ILE A 94 -25.76 -1.91 -24.97
N ALA A 95 -26.83 -2.14 -24.20
CA ALA A 95 -28.11 -2.62 -24.74
C ALA A 95 -28.72 -1.65 -25.76
N SER A 96 -28.47 -0.35 -25.60
CA SER A 96 -28.90 0.72 -26.51
C SER A 96 -27.97 0.94 -27.71
N GLY A 97 -26.92 0.11 -27.87
CA GLY A 97 -25.95 0.23 -28.97
C GLY A 97 -24.98 1.42 -28.84
N LEU A 98 -24.91 2.05 -27.67
CA LEU A 98 -23.96 3.14 -27.40
C LEU A 98 -22.59 2.57 -27.03
N SER A 99 -21.53 3.30 -27.33
CA SER A 99 -20.20 3.00 -26.82
C SER A 99 -20.10 3.46 -25.37
N ALA A 100 -19.92 2.54 -24.43
CA ALA A 100 -19.72 2.83 -23.02
C ALA A 100 -18.41 2.21 -22.51
N ALA A 101 -17.82 2.85 -21.50
CA ALA A 101 -16.63 2.39 -20.80
C ALA A 101 -16.97 2.22 -19.33
N LEU A 102 -16.73 1.03 -18.77
CA LEU A 102 -16.85 0.78 -17.34
C LEU A 102 -15.45 0.71 -16.73
N ALA A 103 -15.27 1.44 -15.64
CA ALA A 103 -14.10 1.35 -14.81
C ALA A 103 -14.48 0.72 -13.47
N GLU A 104 -13.77 -0.33 -13.06
CA GLU A 104 -13.99 -1.00 -11.78
C GLU A 104 -12.68 -1.16 -11.01
N GLU A 105 -12.75 -0.94 -9.70
CA GLU A 105 -11.74 -1.42 -8.76
C GLU A 105 -11.99 -2.91 -8.51
N LYS A 106 -11.13 -3.77 -9.07
CA LYS A 106 -11.15 -5.21 -8.78
C LYS A 106 -9.94 -5.57 -7.91
N SER A 107 -10.23 -6.11 -6.74
CA SER A 107 -9.24 -6.55 -5.73
C SER A 107 -8.25 -5.46 -5.28
N GLY A 108 -8.75 -4.42 -4.61
CA GLY A 108 -8.05 -3.55 -3.63
C GLY A 108 -6.90 -2.64 -4.12
N ASP A 109 -6.19 -3.01 -5.17
CA ASP A 109 -4.93 -2.39 -5.56
C ASP A 109 -4.81 -2.16 -7.09
N ILE A 110 -5.79 -2.59 -7.90
CA ILE A 110 -5.75 -2.51 -9.38
C ILE A 110 -7.02 -1.86 -9.91
N PHE A 111 -6.82 -0.83 -10.73
CA PHE A 111 -7.87 -0.15 -11.47
C PHE A 111 -7.81 -0.56 -12.95
N SER A 112 -8.97 -0.89 -13.53
CA SER A 112 -9.08 -1.32 -14.94
C SER A 112 -10.22 -0.58 -15.64
N ILE A 113 -9.98 -0.12 -16.88
CA ILE A 113 -10.99 0.56 -17.72
C ILE A 113 -10.90 0.08 -19.17
N ALA A 114 -12.03 -0.34 -19.74
CA ALA A 114 -12.12 -0.62 -21.16
C ALA A 114 -12.31 0.70 -21.93
N LEU A 115 -11.48 0.98 -22.95
CA LEU A 115 -11.49 2.26 -23.66
C LEU A 115 -11.96 2.13 -25.13
N GLY A 116 -12.26 0.92 -25.59
CA GLY A 116 -12.75 0.65 -26.95
C GLY A 116 -11.63 0.53 -27.98
N ASN A 117 -11.91 0.76 -29.26
CA ASN A 117 -10.95 0.54 -30.35
C ASN A 117 -10.01 1.74 -30.56
N LEU A 118 -8.72 1.45 -30.62
CA LEU A 118 -7.67 2.37 -31.06
C LEU A 118 -7.30 2.06 -32.54
N PRO A 119 -7.56 2.98 -33.49
CA PRO A 119 -7.26 2.73 -34.90
C PRO A 119 -5.75 2.59 -35.21
N PRO A 120 -5.39 1.99 -36.36
CA PRO A 120 -4.00 1.87 -36.80
C PRO A 120 -3.29 3.23 -36.89
N GLY A 121 -2.06 3.30 -36.39
CA GLY A 121 -1.22 4.51 -36.43
C GLY A 121 -1.72 5.68 -35.59
N LYS A 122 -2.74 5.49 -34.74
CA LYS A 122 -3.30 6.52 -33.87
C LYS A 122 -2.78 6.40 -32.45
N ASP A 123 -2.83 7.54 -31.76
CA ASP A 123 -2.42 7.66 -30.36
C ASP A 123 -3.62 7.65 -29.41
N ALA A 124 -3.40 7.04 -28.25
CA ALA A 124 -4.28 7.12 -27.09
C ALA A 124 -3.57 7.91 -25.98
N GLN A 125 -4.19 8.98 -25.50
CA GLN A 125 -3.68 9.78 -24.39
C GLN A 125 -4.53 9.52 -23.15
N ILE A 126 -3.92 8.99 -22.10
CA ILE A 126 -4.58 8.69 -20.83
C ILE A 126 -4.08 9.66 -19.78
N GLN A 127 -4.98 10.46 -19.24
CA GLN A 127 -4.72 11.39 -18.14
C GLN A 127 -5.30 10.82 -16.84
N LEU A 128 -4.44 10.65 -15.84
CA LEU A 128 -4.82 10.23 -14.49
C LEU A 128 -4.59 11.36 -13.50
N GLN A 129 -5.46 11.43 -12.50
CA GLN A 129 -5.32 12.28 -11.34
C GLN A 129 -5.47 11.42 -10.09
N LEU A 130 -4.45 11.47 -9.24
CA LEU A 130 -4.34 10.74 -8.00
C LEU A 130 -4.15 11.74 -6.86
N VAL A 131 -4.74 11.43 -5.72
CA VAL A 131 -4.38 12.04 -4.43
C VAL A 131 -4.04 10.94 -3.45
N GLY A 132 -3.19 11.20 -2.47
CA GLY A 132 -2.90 10.19 -1.45
C GLY A 132 -2.04 10.65 -0.31
N GLU A 133 -2.01 9.85 0.74
CA GLU A 133 -1.11 10.01 1.88
C GLU A 133 0.27 9.42 1.55
N LEU A 134 1.31 10.17 1.90
CA LEU A 134 2.70 9.79 1.71
C LEU A 134 3.28 9.12 2.95
N GLY A 135 4.18 8.17 2.73
CA GLY A 135 4.95 7.55 3.80
C GLY A 135 5.93 8.55 4.44
N VAL A 136 6.12 8.41 5.75
CA VAL A 136 7.08 9.20 6.53
C VAL A 136 8.21 8.29 7.04
N ASP A 137 9.45 8.76 6.98
CA ASP A 137 10.60 8.07 7.56
C ASP A 137 10.69 8.28 9.08
N ALA A 138 11.70 7.69 9.72
CA ALA A 138 11.86 7.75 11.18
C ALA A 138 12.19 9.15 11.71
N GLU A 139 12.65 10.07 10.86
CA GLU A 139 13.03 11.44 11.21
C GLU A 139 11.97 12.47 10.78
N GLY A 140 10.81 12.03 10.28
CA GLY A 140 9.75 12.93 9.81
C GLY A 140 9.93 13.39 8.37
N GLY A 141 10.84 12.77 7.61
CA GLY A 141 11.01 13.00 6.19
C GLY A 141 9.89 12.36 5.38
N VAL A 142 9.28 13.13 4.48
CA VAL A 142 8.21 12.68 3.60
C VAL A 142 8.80 12.01 2.36
N ARG A 143 8.30 10.82 2.04
CA ARG A 143 8.76 10.03 0.89
C ARG A 143 7.71 10.04 -0.22
N PHE A 144 8.01 10.75 -1.30
CA PHE A 144 7.31 10.62 -2.58
C PHE A 144 7.94 9.47 -3.39
N SER A 145 7.11 8.63 -3.99
CA SER A 145 7.58 7.53 -4.84
C SER A 145 6.73 7.45 -6.10
N LEU A 146 7.39 7.46 -7.26
CA LEU A 146 6.80 7.31 -8.57
C LEU A 146 7.49 6.15 -9.29
N PRO A 147 6.82 5.01 -9.47
CA PRO A 147 7.39 3.89 -10.22
C PRO A 147 7.76 4.28 -11.66
N SER A 148 8.94 3.89 -12.18
CA SER A 148 9.32 4.18 -13.59
C SER A 148 8.62 3.32 -14.60
N THR A 149 8.17 2.16 -14.15
CA THR A 149 7.31 1.27 -14.92
C THR A 149 6.08 1.07 -14.06
N LEU A 150 4.89 1.19 -14.66
CA LEU A 150 3.66 0.68 -14.05
C LEU A 150 3.75 -0.86 -13.99
N LYS A 151 4.61 -1.38 -13.10
CA LYS A 151 4.83 -2.82 -12.98
C LYS A 151 3.56 -3.46 -12.45
N PRO A 152 3.15 -4.59 -13.02
CA PRO A 152 1.97 -5.32 -12.57
C PRO A 152 2.11 -5.79 -11.12
N ARG A 153 0.98 -6.04 -10.48
CA ARG A 153 0.91 -6.95 -9.33
C ARG A 153 0.04 -8.15 -9.66
N TYR A 154 0.20 -9.16 -8.80
CA TYR A 154 -0.28 -10.53 -8.90
C TYR A 154 -1.69 -10.69 -9.46
N THR A 155 -1.90 -11.79 -10.17
CA THR A 155 -3.11 -12.04 -10.93
C THR A 155 -3.46 -13.54 -10.77
N PRO A 156 -4.57 -13.89 -10.07
CA PRO A 156 -4.91 -15.29 -9.77
C PRO A 156 -5.43 -16.09 -10.98
N THR A 157 -5.24 -17.41 -10.94
CA THR A 157 -5.46 -18.38 -12.02
C THR A 157 -6.96 -18.73 -12.23
N GLY A 158 -7.44 -18.77 -13.49
CA GLY A 158 -8.70 -19.41 -13.90
C GLY A 158 -9.89 -18.53 -14.38
N SER A 159 -9.73 -17.23 -14.65
CA SER A 159 -10.89 -16.38 -15.01
C SER A 159 -11.17 -16.25 -16.52
N THR A 160 -12.46 -16.26 -16.89
CA THR A 160 -13.00 -16.07 -18.25
C THR A 160 -13.59 -14.67 -18.51
N ASP A 161 -13.54 -13.76 -17.53
CA ASP A 161 -14.05 -12.39 -17.67
C ASP A 161 -12.98 -11.46 -18.31
N PRO A 162 -13.31 -10.64 -19.33
CA PRO A 162 -12.36 -9.74 -20.00
C PRO A 162 -11.76 -8.66 -19.08
N LEU A 163 -12.45 -8.31 -17.99
CA LEU A 163 -11.95 -7.45 -16.91
C LEU A 163 -11.31 -8.25 -15.78
N ALA A 164 -11.20 -9.57 -15.91
CA ALA A 164 -10.68 -10.39 -14.84
C ALA A 164 -9.14 -10.47 -14.82
N PRO A 165 -8.60 -10.78 -13.64
CA PRO A 165 -7.21 -11.15 -13.50
C PRO A 165 -6.81 -12.30 -14.47
N VAL A 166 -5.76 -12.07 -15.29
CA VAL A 166 -5.02 -13.07 -16.09
C VAL A 166 -4.35 -14.19 -15.25
N PRO A 167 -4.55 -15.47 -15.60
CA PRO A 167 -3.80 -16.60 -15.03
C PRO A 167 -2.31 -16.59 -15.43
N ALA A 168 -1.43 -17.09 -14.56
CA ALA A 168 -0.05 -17.41 -14.92
C ALA A 168 0.02 -18.75 -15.67
N GLY A 169 0.48 -18.75 -16.93
CA GLY A 169 0.77 -19.95 -17.70
C GLY A 169 1.33 -19.64 -19.10
N GLU A 170 2.57 -20.12 -19.30
CA GLU A 170 3.40 -20.30 -20.51
C GLU A 170 3.79 -19.09 -21.39
N GLU A 171 5.03 -19.20 -21.89
CA GLU A 171 5.93 -18.14 -22.33
C GLU A 171 5.62 -17.58 -23.73
N GLU A 172 5.77 -16.26 -23.90
CA GLU A 172 6.44 -15.72 -25.08
C GLU A 172 7.25 -14.48 -24.69
N GLN A 173 8.52 -14.45 -25.09
CA GLN A 173 9.41 -13.31 -24.88
C GLN A 173 9.03 -12.16 -25.80
N VAL A 174 8.31 -11.17 -25.28
CA VAL A 174 8.32 -9.84 -25.89
C VAL A 174 9.44 -9.03 -25.24
N LYS A 175 10.47 -8.71 -26.02
CA LYS A 175 11.42 -7.65 -25.69
C LYS A 175 10.63 -6.35 -25.61
N SER A 176 10.21 -5.96 -24.40
CA SER A 176 9.75 -4.61 -24.13
C SER A 176 10.88 -3.67 -24.54
N GLY A 177 10.69 -2.99 -25.66
CA GLY A 177 11.59 -1.95 -26.13
C GLY A 177 11.80 -0.97 -24.99
N THR A 178 13.05 -0.77 -24.61
CA THR A 178 13.46 0.21 -23.63
C THR A 178 13.07 1.58 -24.17
N VAL A 179 11.97 2.15 -23.69
CA VAL A 179 11.67 3.55 -23.85
C VAL A 179 11.54 4.12 -22.45
N SER A 180 12.53 4.94 -22.05
CA SER A 180 12.45 5.81 -20.87
C SER A 180 11.31 6.79 -21.12
N ALA A 181 10.09 6.37 -20.79
CA ALA A 181 8.93 7.08 -21.30
C ALA A 181 8.61 8.35 -20.53
N VAL A 182 9.18 8.62 -19.34
CA VAL A 182 8.93 9.88 -18.66
C VAL A 182 9.75 11.00 -19.28
N SER A 183 9.10 11.65 -20.26
CA SER A 183 9.61 12.78 -21.02
C SER A 183 9.56 14.09 -20.23
N TRP A 184 8.72 14.17 -19.19
CA TRP A 184 8.61 15.35 -18.34
C TRP A 184 8.19 14.99 -16.91
N PHE A 185 8.91 15.54 -15.93
CA PHE A 185 8.57 15.43 -14.52
C PHE A 185 8.72 16.79 -13.84
N HIS A 186 7.67 17.18 -13.13
CA HIS A 186 7.64 18.35 -12.28
C HIS A 186 7.00 17.99 -10.94
N LEU A 187 7.66 18.37 -9.85
CA LEU A 187 7.11 18.24 -8.51
C LEU A 187 7.25 19.57 -7.77
N THR A 188 6.13 20.10 -7.30
CA THR A 188 6.10 21.23 -6.39
C THR A 188 5.99 20.74 -4.95
N VAL A 189 6.90 21.17 -4.09
CA VAL A 189 6.96 20.81 -2.67
C VAL A 189 6.64 22.04 -1.84
N GLU A 190 5.64 21.93 -0.99
CA GLU A 190 5.19 23.01 -0.10
C GLU A 190 5.22 22.53 1.36
N GLY A 191 5.98 23.24 2.19
CA GLY A 191 6.09 22.98 3.62
C GLY A 191 5.65 24.20 4.42
N ALA A 192 4.73 24.02 5.38
CA ALA A 192 4.19 25.12 6.17
C ALA A 192 5.27 26.00 6.85
N ASP A 193 6.36 25.39 7.33
CA ASP A 193 7.50 26.08 7.97
C ASP A 193 8.76 26.10 7.08
N GLY A 194 8.56 25.91 5.78
CA GLY A 194 9.63 25.76 4.80
C GLY A 194 10.23 24.35 4.74
N VAL A 195 10.81 24.08 3.58
CA VAL A 195 11.49 22.82 3.27
C VAL A 195 12.98 22.98 3.61
N ALA A 196 13.53 22.04 4.39
CA ALA A 196 14.94 22.04 4.75
C ALA A 196 15.81 21.50 3.62
N VAL A 197 15.44 20.33 3.09
CA VAL A 197 16.17 19.71 1.98
C VAL A 197 15.24 18.79 1.19
N VAL A 198 15.44 18.76 -0.12
CA VAL A 198 14.87 17.77 -1.03
C VAL A 198 16.01 16.97 -1.64
N THR A 199 15.97 15.65 -1.51
CA THR A 199 16.97 14.76 -2.11
C THR A 199 16.30 13.62 -2.87
N SER A 200 17.04 12.97 -3.75
CA SER A 200 16.61 11.73 -4.39
C SER A 200 17.75 10.71 -4.34
N PRO A 201 17.54 9.53 -3.74
CA PRO A 201 18.53 8.45 -3.77
C PRO A 201 18.55 7.70 -5.10
N THR A 202 17.63 8.00 -6.00
CA THR A 202 17.40 7.24 -7.24
C THR A 202 17.79 8.02 -8.50
N HIS A 203 17.61 9.34 -8.50
CA HIS A 203 17.80 10.18 -9.67
C HIS A 203 18.50 11.49 -9.29
N SER A 204 19.24 12.05 -10.25
CA SER A 204 19.71 13.44 -10.13
C SER A 204 18.54 14.39 -10.31
N ILE A 205 18.37 15.29 -9.34
CA ILE A 205 17.30 16.29 -9.32
C ILE A 205 17.89 17.70 -9.31
N THR A 206 17.17 18.62 -9.92
CA THR A 206 17.37 20.06 -9.76
C THR A 206 16.26 20.59 -8.87
N VAL A 207 16.63 21.34 -7.83
CA VAL A 207 15.69 21.94 -6.89
C VAL A 207 15.85 23.45 -6.98
N THR A 208 14.76 24.15 -7.29
CA THR A 208 14.74 25.61 -7.41
C THR A 208 13.66 26.19 -6.50
N PRO A 209 13.94 27.24 -5.71
CA PRO A 209 12.91 27.93 -4.96
C PRO A 209 11.93 28.62 -5.92
N ASN A 210 10.63 28.42 -5.70
CA ASN A 210 9.58 29.15 -6.41
C ASN A 210 9.06 30.32 -5.56
N ASP A 211 8.89 30.08 -4.25
CA ASP A 211 8.49 31.08 -3.25
C ASP A 211 9.09 30.72 -1.87
N ALA A 212 8.85 31.52 -0.82
CA ALA A 212 9.43 31.38 0.52
C ALA A 212 9.27 29.97 1.12
N ASN A 213 8.15 29.31 0.83
CA ASN A 213 7.79 27.98 1.36
C ASN A 213 7.62 26.91 0.28
N GLN A 214 7.95 27.23 -0.97
CA GLN A 214 7.70 26.36 -2.12
C GLN A 214 8.97 26.11 -2.93
N LEU A 215 9.25 24.83 -3.18
CA LEU A 215 10.36 24.39 -4.02
C LEU A 215 9.83 23.61 -5.22
N ASP A 216 10.37 23.90 -6.40
CA ASP A 216 10.14 23.12 -7.60
C ASP A 216 11.29 22.13 -7.79
N VAL A 217 10.92 20.90 -8.13
CA VAL A 217 11.83 19.78 -8.34
C VAL A 217 11.64 19.27 -9.75
N ARG A 218 12.74 19.21 -10.50
CA ARG A 218 12.80 18.64 -11.85
C ARG A 218 13.85 17.55 -11.90
N LEU A 219 13.66 16.58 -12.77
CA LEU A 219 14.70 15.60 -13.04
C LEU A 219 15.74 16.18 -13.99
N SER A 220 17.01 15.85 -13.75
CA SER A 220 18.10 16.24 -14.66
C SER A 220 18.20 15.30 -15.87
N LYS A 221 17.56 14.13 -15.82
CA LYS A 221 17.51 13.10 -16.86
C LYS A 221 16.14 12.43 -16.87
N GLU A 222 15.82 11.69 -17.92
CA GLU A 222 14.60 10.89 -18.01
C GLU A 222 14.56 9.82 -16.90
N LEU A 223 13.35 9.38 -16.52
CA LEU A 223 13.21 8.22 -15.63
C LEU A 223 13.59 6.94 -16.37
N ASP A 224 14.48 6.15 -15.77
CA ASP A 224 14.82 4.78 -16.18
C ASP A 224 14.48 3.74 -15.09
N SER A 225 14.21 4.20 -13.87
CA SER A 225 14.01 3.42 -12.65
C SER A 225 13.06 4.12 -11.69
N ASP A 226 12.50 3.43 -10.70
CA ASP A 226 11.51 4.02 -9.79
C ASP A 226 12.07 5.30 -9.14
N LEU A 227 11.38 6.42 -9.30
CA LEU A 227 11.76 7.70 -8.72
C LEU A 227 11.34 7.75 -7.26
N VAL A 228 12.28 8.11 -6.41
CA VAL A 228 12.06 8.36 -4.99
C VAL A 228 12.55 9.76 -4.69
N ILE A 229 11.69 10.60 -4.12
CA ILE A 229 12.05 11.93 -3.63
C ILE A 229 11.79 11.96 -2.13
N LEU A 230 12.80 12.42 -1.38
CA LEU A 230 12.76 12.58 0.07
C LEU A 230 12.73 14.06 0.39
N VAL A 231 11.68 14.48 1.11
CA VAL A 231 11.45 15.86 1.51
C VAL A 231 11.59 15.95 3.03
N LYS A 232 12.55 16.72 3.53
CA LYS A 232 12.67 17.03 4.96
C LYS A 232 12.23 18.47 5.20
N THR A 233 11.34 18.68 6.17
CA THR A 233 10.95 20.03 6.62
C THR A 233 11.90 20.54 7.69
N LYS A 234 11.94 21.86 7.94
CA LYS A 234 12.84 22.46 8.94
C LYS A 234 12.53 22.01 10.37
N GLU A 235 11.24 21.92 10.69
CA GLU A 235 10.75 21.53 12.02
C GLU A 235 9.79 20.34 11.89
N PRO A 236 10.28 19.12 11.62
CA PRO A 236 9.42 17.98 11.32
C PRO A 236 8.49 17.59 12.48
N HIS A 237 8.85 17.93 13.71
CA HIS A 237 8.12 17.55 14.92
C HIS A 237 7.17 18.61 15.47
N ALA A 238 7.22 19.83 14.94
CA ALA A 238 6.29 20.88 15.32
C ALA A 238 4.88 20.56 14.78
N PRO A 239 3.80 20.77 15.57
CA PRO A 239 2.44 20.67 15.06
C PRO A 239 2.17 21.76 14.03
N LYS A 240 1.53 21.42 12.90
CA LYS A 240 1.31 22.35 11.78
C LYS A 240 -0.11 22.34 11.30
N ALA A 241 -0.57 23.46 10.77
CA ALA A 241 -1.83 23.58 10.06
C ALA A 241 -1.55 24.10 8.64
N ILE A 242 -2.11 23.44 7.64
CA ILE A 242 -2.16 23.92 6.26
C ILE A 242 -3.58 24.39 5.99
N VAL A 243 -3.72 25.61 5.50
CA VAL A 243 -5.03 26.24 5.23
C VAL A 243 -5.18 26.43 3.74
N GLU A 244 -6.26 25.89 3.18
CA GLU A 244 -6.65 26.10 1.79
C GLU A 244 -7.99 26.83 1.75
N GLY A 245 -7.97 28.05 1.19
CA GLY A 245 -9.17 28.87 1.05
C GLY A 245 -10.14 28.25 0.03
N GLY A 246 -11.44 28.35 0.32
CA GLY A 246 -12.47 27.87 -0.59
C GLY A 246 -12.56 28.70 -1.89
N GLU A 247 -13.00 28.07 -2.96
CA GLU A 247 -13.31 28.73 -4.23
C GLU A 247 -14.50 29.70 -4.10
N GLU A 248 -14.50 30.78 -4.89
CA GLU A 248 -15.57 31.79 -4.86
C GLU A 248 -16.98 31.29 -5.26
N LYS A 249 -17.10 30.05 -5.75
CA LYS A 249 -18.37 29.45 -6.16
C LYS A 249 -19.26 29.11 -4.96
N LYS A 250 -20.05 30.08 -4.51
CA LYS A 250 -21.03 29.96 -3.43
C LYS A 250 -21.90 28.69 -3.56
N GLY A 251 -21.96 27.90 -2.50
CA GLY A 251 -22.81 26.70 -2.39
C GLY A 251 -22.17 25.40 -2.88
N SER A 252 -20.95 25.44 -3.45
CA SER A 252 -20.18 24.23 -3.76
C SER A 252 -19.43 23.73 -2.53
N PHE A 253 -19.21 22.41 -2.42
CA PHE A 253 -18.27 21.82 -1.45
C PHE A 253 -16.90 22.52 -1.50
N MET A 254 -16.44 22.88 -2.70
CA MET A 254 -15.17 23.59 -2.95
C MET A 254 -15.13 25.01 -2.40
N SER A 255 -16.25 25.60 -1.99
CA SER A 255 -16.27 26.95 -1.37
C SER A 255 -15.93 26.96 0.11
N SER A 256 -15.77 25.79 0.73
CA SER A 256 -15.40 25.68 2.14
C SER A 256 -13.89 25.83 2.31
N THR A 257 -13.47 26.71 3.23
CA THR A 257 -12.08 26.73 3.69
C THR A 257 -11.75 25.41 4.38
N THR A 258 -10.64 24.79 3.99
CA THR A 258 -10.17 23.53 4.54
C THR A 258 -8.92 23.76 5.37
N VAL A 259 -8.87 23.17 6.56
CA VAL A 259 -7.71 23.20 7.45
C VAL A 259 -7.24 21.78 7.69
N MET A 260 -6.01 21.47 7.25
CA MET A 260 -5.36 20.18 7.47
C MET A 260 -4.36 20.29 8.62
N LEU A 261 -4.61 19.54 9.69
CA LEU A 261 -3.71 19.46 10.85
C LEU A 261 -2.70 18.33 10.66
N ASN A 262 -1.42 18.65 10.79
CA ASN A 262 -0.29 17.73 10.62
C ASN A 262 0.45 17.58 11.94
N PHE A 263 0.56 16.35 12.44
CA PHE A 263 1.26 16.01 13.69
C PHE A 263 2.30 14.92 13.45
N PHE A 264 3.56 15.19 13.80
CA PHE A 264 4.61 14.17 13.85
C PHE A 264 5.50 14.34 15.10
N PRO A 265 4.91 14.24 16.30
CA PRO A 265 5.63 14.49 17.55
C PRO A 265 6.84 13.55 17.71
N SER A 266 7.95 14.10 18.20
CA SER A 266 9.07 13.31 18.68
C SER A 266 8.77 12.85 20.11
N PHE A 267 8.94 11.55 20.35
CA PHE A 267 8.82 10.96 21.67
C PHE A 267 10.19 10.50 22.15
N PRO A 268 10.47 10.55 23.46
CA PRO A 268 11.66 9.91 23.99
C PRO A 268 11.66 8.42 23.65
N GLU A 269 12.83 7.87 23.32
CA GLU A 269 12.99 6.44 23.06
C GLU A 269 12.78 5.66 24.35
N ILE A 270 11.55 5.19 24.55
CA ILE A 270 11.19 4.26 25.62
C ILE A 270 11.06 2.89 24.98
N GLU A 271 12.00 1.99 25.23
CA GLU A 271 11.85 0.59 24.81
C GLU A 271 10.72 -0.06 25.60
N ALA A 272 9.65 -0.44 24.92
CA ALA A 272 8.54 -1.12 25.55
C ALA A 272 8.94 -2.57 25.87
N ALA A 273 8.74 -3.00 27.11
CA ALA A 273 8.76 -4.42 27.44
C ALA A 273 7.66 -5.12 26.64
N CYS A 274 8.02 -6.16 25.88
CA CYS A 274 7.16 -6.80 24.90
C CYS A 274 7.02 -8.30 25.14
N GLU A 275 5.84 -8.82 24.79
CA GLU A 275 5.55 -10.24 24.69
C GLU A 275 5.29 -10.58 23.23
N PHE A 276 6.16 -11.39 22.63
CA PHE A 276 6.13 -11.72 21.20
C PHE A 276 5.43 -13.05 20.95
N ILE A 277 4.44 -13.08 20.06
CA ILE A 277 3.80 -14.34 19.62
C ILE A 277 4.00 -14.48 18.11
N PHE A 278 4.76 -15.48 17.69
CA PHE A 278 4.98 -15.79 16.29
C PHE A 278 3.96 -16.83 15.81
N LEU A 279 3.00 -16.41 14.98
CA LEU A 279 2.08 -17.29 14.26
C LEU A 279 2.70 -17.66 12.91
N VAL A 280 3.00 -18.93 12.71
CA VAL A 280 3.68 -19.44 11.51
C VAL A 280 2.77 -20.37 10.74
N ASP A 281 2.51 -20.01 9.49
CA ASP A 281 1.72 -20.83 8.58
C ASP A 281 2.52 -22.10 8.18
N ARG A 282 1.91 -23.25 8.42
CA ARG A 282 2.40 -24.59 8.09
C ARG A 282 1.41 -25.34 7.19
N SER A 283 0.53 -24.61 6.51
CA SER A 283 -0.38 -25.17 5.52
C SER A 283 0.36 -25.77 4.33
N GLY A 284 -0.32 -26.60 3.55
CA GLY A 284 0.24 -27.28 2.38
C GLY A 284 0.73 -26.32 1.28
N SER A 285 0.20 -25.10 1.20
CA SER A 285 0.65 -24.09 0.24
C SER A 285 2.04 -23.53 0.59
N MET A 286 2.44 -23.60 1.86
CA MET A 286 3.78 -23.21 2.32
C MET A 286 4.88 -24.21 1.94
N ARG A 287 4.60 -25.30 1.22
CA ARG A 287 5.62 -26.31 0.86
C ARG A 287 6.79 -25.73 0.06
N GLY A 288 7.94 -26.41 0.14
CA GLY A 288 9.12 -26.04 -0.64
C GLY A 288 9.85 -24.81 -0.09
N SER A 289 10.07 -23.82 -0.96
CA SER A 289 10.85 -22.62 -0.62
C SER A 289 10.13 -21.71 0.39
N TYR A 290 8.79 -21.71 0.44
CA TYR A 290 8.03 -20.82 1.32
C TYR A 290 8.21 -21.16 2.81
N ILE A 291 8.06 -22.42 3.21
CA ILE A 291 8.32 -22.86 4.60
C ILE A 291 9.80 -22.68 4.94
N LYS A 292 10.73 -22.83 3.98
CA LYS A 292 12.14 -22.48 4.19
C LYS A 292 12.31 -21.00 4.52
N SER A 293 11.72 -20.10 3.75
CA SER A 293 11.76 -18.65 4.02
C SER A 293 11.09 -18.27 5.35
N ALA A 294 9.96 -18.90 5.69
CA ALA A 294 9.30 -18.69 6.97
C ALA A 294 10.19 -19.10 8.16
N ARG A 295 10.85 -20.26 8.07
CA ARG A 295 11.81 -20.72 9.09
C ARG A 295 13.00 -19.79 9.25
N GLU A 296 13.61 -19.39 8.15
CA GLU A 296 14.75 -18.47 8.15
C GLU A 296 14.35 -17.12 8.74
N THR A 297 13.18 -16.60 8.38
CA THR A 297 12.60 -15.37 8.95
C THR A 297 12.37 -15.51 10.45
N LEU A 298 11.76 -16.60 10.91
CA LEU A 298 11.53 -16.87 12.33
C LEU A 298 12.83 -16.96 13.12
N VAL A 299 13.84 -17.66 12.59
CA VAL A 299 15.16 -17.75 13.24
C VAL A 299 15.83 -16.38 13.35
N LEU A 300 15.70 -15.52 12.34
CA LEU A 300 16.18 -14.14 12.41
C LEU A 300 15.46 -13.34 13.49
N PHE A 301 14.13 -13.47 13.61
CA PHE A 301 13.37 -12.85 14.70
C PHE A 301 13.89 -13.31 16.06
N LEU A 302 13.95 -14.62 16.28
CA LEU A 302 14.38 -15.20 17.55
C LEU A 302 15.77 -14.73 17.95
N LYS A 303 16.71 -14.60 17.01
CA LYS A 303 18.07 -14.11 17.30
C LYS A 303 18.14 -12.60 17.55
N SER A 304 17.12 -11.84 17.16
CA SER A 304 17.10 -10.37 17.21
C SER A 304 16.20 -9.82 18.33
N LEU A 305 15.57 -10.68 19.13
CA LEU A 305 14.75 -10.24 20.26
C LEU A 305 15.63 -9.62 21.36
N PRO A 306 15.24 -8.49 21.96
CA PRO A 306 15.96 -7.92 23.09
C PRO A 306 15.77 -8.76 24.36
N GLN A 307 16.74 -8.68 25.27
CA GLN A 307 16.64 -9.31 26.60
C GLN A 307 15.51 -8.67 27.43
N GLY A 308 14.97 -9.42 28.41
CA GLY A 308 13.88 -8.95 29.29
C GLY A 308 12.47 -9.13 28.71
N ASN A 309 12.35 -9.54 27.45
CA ASN A 309 11.08 -9.82 26.76
C ASN A 309 10.62 -11.27 26.94
N TYR A 310 9.35 -11.50 26.60
CA TYR A 310 8.73 -12.83 26.58
C TYR A 310 8.40 -13.22 25.15
N PHE A 311 8.38 -14.53 24.85
CA PHE A 311 7.98 -14.98 23.52
C PHE A 311 7.31 -16.35 23.51
N ASN A 312 6.54 -16.62 22.46
CA ASN A 312 6.02 -17.93 22.11
C ASN A 312 5.96 -18.11 20.58
N ILE A 313 5.90 -19.36 20.14
CA ILE A 313 5.76 -19.73 18.73
C ILE A 313 4.55 -20.64 18.61
N MET A 314 3.66 -20.32 17.68
CA MET A 314 2.54 -21.19 17.32
C MET A 314 2.59 -21.47 15.82
N GLY A 315 2.45 -22.74 15.44
CA GLY A 315 2.23 -23.14 14.05
C GLY A 315 0.75 -23.33 13.77
N PHE A 316 0.25 -22.90 12.61
CA PHE A 316 -1.14 -23.09 12.22
C PHE A 316 -1.28 -23.69 10.81
N GLY A 317 -2.39 -24.40 10.60
CA GLY A 317 -2.85 -24.97 9.35
C GLY A 317 -4.35 -25.31 9.49
N SER A 318 -4.77 -26.55 9.24
CA SER A 318 -6.10 -27.06 9.64
C SER A 318 -6.30 -27.11 11.16
N SER A 319 -5.20 -27.25 11.89
CA SER A 319 -5.13 -27.18 13.35
C SER A 319 -4.01 -26.21 13.74
N TYR A 320 -3.90 -25.86 15.02
CA TYR A 320 -2.79 -25.06 15.52
C TYR A 320 -2.08 -25.76 16.67
N THR A 321 -0.79 -25.47 16.81
CA THR A 321 0.07 -26.02 17.86
C THR A 321 0.89 -24.89 18.46
N SER A 322 1.17 -24.96 19.75
CA SER A 322 2.01 -23.99 20.46
C SER A 322 3.26 -24.66 20.99
N LEU A 323 4.43 -24.04 20.84
CA LEU A 323 5.69 -24.56 21.35
C LEU A 323 5.74 -24.57 22.88
N PHE A 324 5.15 -23.54 23.50
CA PHE A 324 5.01 -23.41 24.94
C PHE A 324 3.54 -23.19 25.31
N PRO A 325 3.07 -23.68 26.48
CA PRO A 325 1.69 -23.42 26.93
C PRO A 325 1.40 -21.93 27.13
N ASN A 326 2.39 -21.15 27.56
CA ASN A 326 2.32 -19.71 27.75
C ASN A 326 3.64 -19.07 27.26
N PRO A 327 3.64 -17.76 26.95
CA PRO A 327 4.88 -17.03 26.64
C PRO A 327 5.95 -17.20 27.74
N VAL A 328 7.18 -17.50 27.32
CA VAL A 328 8.33 -17.78 28.19
C VAL A 328 9.36 -16.65 28.10
N PRO A 329 10.20 -16.44 29.13
CA PRO A 329 11.25 -15.43 29.08
C PRO A 329 12.25 -15.71 27.96
N TYR A 330 12.76 -14.64 27.33
CA TYR A 330 13.82 -14.71 26.35
C TYR A 330 15.17 -14.98 27.04
N ASP A 331 15.45 -16.27 27.32
CA ASP A 331 16.72 -16.77 27.84
C ASP A 331 17.36 -17.81 26.91
N LYS A 332 18.62 -18.17 27.18
CA LYS A 332 19.40 -19.10 26.35
C LYS A 332 18.72 -20.47 26.19
N LYS A 333 18.12 -21.02 27.26
CA LYS A 333 17.51 -22.34 27.26
C LYS A 333 16.26 -22.37 26.38
N HIS A 334 15.38 -21.38 26.52
CA HIS A 334 14.17 -21.27 25.71
C HIS A 334 14.51 -20.92 24.25
N LEU A 335 15.51 -20.08 24.01
CA LEU A 335 15.98 -19.72 22.67
C LEU A 335 16.53 -20.93 21.91
N GLU A 336 17.38 -21.76 22.51
CA GLU A 336 17.92 -22.96 21.88
C GLU A 336 16.80 -23.94 21.48
N LYS A 337 15.82 -24.15 22.36
CA LYS A 337 14.64 -24.98 22.06
C LYS A 337 13.81 -24.40 20.91
N ALA A 338 13.61 -23.08 20.91
CA ALA A 338 12.85 -22.38 19.88
C ALA A 338 13.53 -22.41 18.50
N ILE A 339 14.85 -22.21 18.44
CA ILE A 339 15.63 -22.31 17.19
C ILE A 339 15.54 -23.73 16.63
N LYS A 340 15.72 -24.76 17.47
CA LYS A 340 15.60 -26.15 17.04
C LYS A 340 14.21 -26.46 16.50
N HIS A 341 13.16 -25.97 17.17
CA HIS A 341 11.78 -26.12 16.70
C HIS A 341 11.57 -25.42 15.35
N ALA A 342 12.00 -24.16 15.21
CA ALA A 342 11.91 -23.40 13.97
C ALA A 342 12.61 -24.11 12.80
N GLN A 343 13.83 -24.62 13.00
CA GLN A 343 14.58 -25.32 11.96
C GLN A 343 13.89 -26.60 11.48
N GLY A 344 13.18 -27.28 12.38
CA GLY A 344 12.43 -28.51 12.09
C GLY A 344 10.99 -28.31 11.62
N MET A 345 10.51 -27.08 11.39
CA MET A 345 9.15 -26.85 10.91
C MET A 345 8.96 -27.34 9.47
N GLU A 346 7.85 -28.02 9.23
CA GLU A 346 7.42 -28.46 7.90
C GLU A 346 5.99 -27.96 7.61
N ALA A 347 5.63 -27.99 6.32
CA ALA A 347 4.30 -27.65 5.82
C ALA A 347 3.36 -28.87 5.89
N ASP A 348 3.07 -29.30 7.11
CA ASP A 348 2.44 -30.57 7.49
C ASP A 348 1.10 -30.39 8.22
N LEU A 349 0.61 -29.16 8.41
CA LEU A 349 -0.64 -28.90 9.14
C LEU A 349 -1.88 -28.82 8.24
N GLY A 350 -1.78 -29.09 6.94
CA GLY A 350 -2.95 -29.23 6.05
C GLY A 350 -3.45 -27.89 5.49
N GLY A 351 -4.71 -27.53 5.77
CA GLY A 351 -5.36 -26.29 5.31
C GLY A 351 -4.83 -25.04 6.01
N THR A 352 -5.57 -23.92 5.95
CA THR A 352 -5.09 -22.60 6.42
C THR A 352 -6.16 -21.90 7.27
N GLU A 353 -6.26 -22.26 8.55
CA GLU A 353 -7.25 -21.75 9.51
C GLU A 353 -6.60 -20.78 10.53
N LEU A 354 -6.53 -19.49 10.18
CA LEU A 354 -5.89 -18.46 11.01
C LEU A 354 -6.79 -17.91 12.14
N LEU A 355 -8.11 -17.99 11.98
CA LEU A 355 -9.04 -17.37 12.94
C LEU A 355 -8.94 -17.99 14.34
N ARG A 356 -8.88 -19.31 14.44
CA ARG A 356 -8.82 -20.04 15.73
C ARG A 356 -7.57 -19.69 16.56
N PRO A 357 -6.34 -19.71 16.02
CA PRO A 357 -5.18 -19.29 16.80
C PRO A 357 -5.22 -17.82 17.20
N LEU A 358 -5.82 -16.92 16.39
CA LEU A 358 -6.03 -15.52 16.81
C LEU A 358 -6.97 -15.41 18.01
N GLN A 359 -8.11 -16.11 17.98
CA GLN A 359 -9.05 -16.16 19.10
C GLN A 359 -8.37 -16.67 20.37
N HIS A 360 -7.60 -17.76 20.26
CA HIS A 360 -6.85 -18.31 21.39
C HIS A 360 -5.84 -17.33 21.98
N ILE A 361 -5.14 -16.56 21.15
CA ILE A 361 -4.23 -15.51 21.64
C ILE A 361 -5.01 -14.46 22.44
N PHE A 362 -6.20 -14.08 21.98
CA PHE A 362 -7.00 -13.02 22.61
C PHE A 362 -7.82 -13.48 23.84
N GLU A 363 -7.95 -14.79 24.07
CA GLU A 363 -8.51 -15.34 25.32
C GLU A 363 -7.71 -14.92 26.56
N THR A 364 -6.41 -14.68 26.40
CA THR A 364 -5.53 -14.24 27.49
C THR A 364 -5.17 -12.76 27.33
N LYS A 365 -5.03 -12.04 28.45
CA LYS A 365 -4.49 -10.68 28.43
C LYS A 365 -2.97 -10.69 28.32
N PRO A 366 -2.36 -9.65 27.71
CA PRO A 366 -0.92 -9.47 27.79
C PRO A 366 -0.45 -9.39 29.24
N ARG A 367 0.78 -9.83 29.49
CA ARG A 367 1.39 -9.72 30.82
C ARG A 367 1.42 -8.27 31.29
N SER A 368 1.14 -8.04 32.58
CA SER A 368 1.16 -6.69 33.16
C SER A 368 2.50 -5.99 32.92
N GLY A 369 2.46 -4.79 32.35
CA GLY A 369 3.65 -4.01 31.98
C GLY A 369 4.27 -4.39 30.62
N TYR A 370 3.70 -5.36 29.90
CA TYR A 370 4.19 -5.80 28.59
C TYR A 370 3.18 -5.53 27.48
N ALA A 371 3.66 -5.06 26.33
CA ALA A 371 2.86 -4.95 25.11
C ALA A 371 2.96 -6.25 24.29
N ARG A 372 1.81 -6.85 23.93
CA ARG A 372 1.81 -8.06 23.10
C ARG A 372 1.93 -7.72 21.62
N GLN A 373 2.91 -8.33 20.96
CA GLN A 373 3.23 -8.17 19.56
C GLN A 373 3.03 -9.51 18.85
N VAL A 374 2.01 -9.60 17.99
CA VAL A 374 1.73 -10.80 17.19
C VAL A 374 2.40 -10.64 15.83
N PHE A 375 3.21 -11.63 15.43
CA PHE A 375 3.86 -11.69 14.12
C PHE A 375 3.28 -12.85 13.33
N VAL A 376 2.60 -12.58 12.22
CA VAL A 376 2.00 -13.61 11.34
C VAL A 376 2.88 -13.80 10.11
N LEU A 377 3.37 -15.02 9.88
CA LEU A 377 4.14 -15.40 8.69
C LEU A 377 3.29 -16.35 7.85
N THR A 378 2.85 -15.92 6.65
CA THR A 378 1.90 -16.68 5.82
C THR A 378 2.07 -16.35 4.33
N ASP A 379 1.69 -17.27 3.45
CA ASP A 379 1.49 -17.01 2.02
C ASP A 379 0.08 -16.50 1.69
N GLY A 380 -0.75 -16.26 2.71
CA GLY A 380 -2.02 -15.55 2.58
C GLY A 380 -3.18 -16.39 2.02
N SER A 381 -3.05 -17.72 1.95
CA SER A 381 -4.10 -18.62 1.43
C SER A 381 -5.25 -18.86 2.43
N VAL A 382 -5.87 -17.79 2.95
CA VAL A 382 -6.94 -17.87 3.98
C VAL A 382 -8.31 -17.55 3.39
N SER A 383 -9.28 -18.45 3.59
CA SER A 383 -10.66 -18.31 3.08
C SER A 383 -11.51 -17.31 3.87
N ASN A 384 -11.25 -17.12 5.17
CA ASN A 384 -12.01 -16.26 6.08
C ASN A 384 -11.27 -14.95 6.43
N THR A 385 -10.76 -14.26 5.40
CA THR A 385 -9.96 -13.03 5.54
C THR A 385 -10.68 -11.95 6.37
N ASP A 386 -11.94 -11.65 6.06
CA ASP A 386 -12.70 -10.59 6.76
C ASP A 386 -12.91 -10.90 8.25
N ALA A 387 -13.18 -12.16 8.59
CA ALA A 387 -13.36 -12.59 9.97
C ALA A 387 -12.06 -12.44 10.77
N CYS A 388 -10.90 -12.81 10.20
CA CYS A 388 -9.61 -12.62 10.86
C CYS A 388 -9.29 -11.14 11.09
N ILE A 389 -9.58 -10.28 10.10
CA ILE A 389 -9.40 -8.83 10.21
C ILE A 389 -10.31 -8.25 11.30
N GLN A 390 -11.57 -8.69 11.37
CA GLN A 390 -12.52 -8.25 12.39
C GLN A 390 -12.13 -8.70 13.80
N GLU A 391 -11.66 -9.94 13.95
CA GLU A 391 -11.16 -10.48 15.23
C GLU A 391 -10.00 -9.64 15.75
N MET A 392 -9.04 -9.28 14.88
CA MET A 392 -7.93 -8.41 15.23
C MET A 392 -8.42 -7.00 15.64
N ARG A 393 -9.31 -6.38 14.86
CA ARG A 393 -9.87 -5.05 15.19
C ARG A 393 -10.56 -5.04 16.55
N SER A 394 -11.28 -6.10 16.88
CA SER A 394 -12.03 -6.22 18.14
C SER A 394 -11.10 -6.34 19.37
N ASN A 395 -9.86 -6.80 19.16
CA ASN A 395 -8.89 -7.08 20.22
C ASN A 395 -7.65 -6.17 20.19
N LEU A 396 -7.74 -5.01 19.52
CA LEU A 396 -6.67 -4.01 19.38
C LEU A 396 -6.06 -3.52 20.70
N LYS A 397 -6.82 -3.55 21.80
CA LYS A 397 -6.33 -3.19 23.13
C LYS A 397 -5.37 -4.24 23.72
N ASN A 398 -5.44 -5.47 23.24
CA ASN A 398 -4.71 -6.61 23.80
C ASN A 398 -3.45 -6.95 23.02
N ALA A 399 -3.35 -6.59 21.73
CA ALA A 399 -2.16 -6.83 20.93
C ALA A 399 -2.06 -5.92 19.70
N ARG A 400 -0.83 -5.74 19.21
CA ARG A 400 -0.55 -5.25 17.85
C ARG A 400 -0.21 -6.42 16.93
N CYS A 401 -0.44 -6.27 15.62
CA CYS A 401 -0.17 -7.32 14.64
C CYS A 401 0.74 -6.84 13.52
N PHE A 402 1.82 -7.59 13.28
CA PHE A 402 2.75 -7.42 12.18
C PHE A 402 2.69 -8.65 11.29
N THR A 403 2.75 -8.46 9.98
CA THR A 403 2.53 -9.57 9.05
C THR A 403 3.64 -9.66 8.02
N PHE A 404 4.04 -10.88 7.71
CA PHE A 404 5.05 -11.22 6.71
C PHE A 404 4.39 -12.08 5.64
N GLY A 405 4.12 -11.48 4.49
CA GLY A 405 3.69 -12.19 3.30
C GLY A 405 4.86 -12.93 2.69
N ILE A 406 4.85 -14.26 2.74
CA ILE A 406 5.91 -15.13 2.23
C ILE A 406 5.57 -15.54 0.79
N GLY A 407 6.52 -15.36 -0.12
CA GLY A 407 6.38 -15.73 -1.52
C GLY A 407 5.68 -14.67 -2.38
N SER A 408 5.69 -14.89 -3.69
CA SER A 408 5.11 -13.97 -4.68
C SER A 408 3.58 -14.02 -4.76
N GLY A 409 2.96 -15.07 -4.20
CA GLY A 409 1.51 -15.28 -4.15
C GLY A 409 0.83 -14.77 -2.88
N ALA A 410 1.58 -14.11 -1.97
CA ALA A 410 1.04 -13.65 -0.70
C ALA A 410 -0.16 -12.71 -0.86
N SER A 411 -1.31 -13.09 -0.28
CA SER A 411 -2.53 -12.28 -0.31
C SER A 411 -2.29 -10.91 0.34
N SER A 412 -2.23 -9.86 -0.49
CA SER A 412 -2.07 -8.49 -0.01
C SER A 412 -3.28 -8.04 0.82
N ALA A 413 -4.48 -8.54 0.49
CA ALA A 413 -5.69 -8.27 1.25
C ALA A 413 -5.59 -8.75 2.70
N LEU A 414 -5.17 -10.01 2.91
CA LEU A 414 -5.01 -10.56 4.26
C LEU A 414 -3.83 -9.92 4.99
N VAL A 415 -2.64 -9.91 4.38
CA VAL A 415 -1.40 -9.46 5.01
C VAL A 415 -1.52 -7.97 5.39
N ASN A 416 -1.88 -7.10 4.43
CA ASN A 416 -2.07 -5.68 4.74
C ASN A 416 -3.29 -5.46 5.63
N GLY A 417 -4.36 -6.24 5.44
CA GLY A 417 -5.59 -6.15 6.23
C GLY A 417 -5.36 -6.38 7.72
N LEU A 418 -4.67 -7.47 8.08
CA LEU A 418 -4.33 -7.81 9.46
C LEU A 418 -3.35 -6.80 10.08
N ALA A 419 -2.30 -6.41 9.36
CA ALA A 419 -1.36 -5.41 9.86
C ALA A 419 -2.05 -4.06 10.14
N THR A 420 -2.92 -3.61 9.22
CA THR A 420 -3.71 -2.40 9.40
C THR A 420 -4.68 -2.54 10.59
N ALA A 421 -5.37 -3.68 10.67
CA ALA A 421 -6.33 -3.96 11.73
C ALA A 421 -5.69 -4.07 13.12
N GLY A 422 -4.41 -4.43 13.20
CA GLY A 422 -3.66 -4.56 14.44
C GLY A 422 -2.68 -3.42 14.72
N ASN A 423 -2.80 -2.25 14.09
CA ASN A 423 -1.89 -1.11 14.28
C ASN A 423 -0.39 -1.48 14.17
N GLY A 424 -0.05 -2.40 13.26
CA GLY A 424 1.32 -2.78 12.96
C GLY A 424 1.65 -2.51 11.50
N ALA A 425 2.54 -3.33 10.93
CA ALA A 425 3.01 -3.15 9.56
C ALA A 425 3.14 -4.50 8.84
N ALA A 426 2.95 -4.44 7.52
CA ALA A 426 3.13 -5.56 6.62
C ALA A 426 4.51 -5.49 5.94
N GLU A 427 5.14 -6.64 5.78
CA GLU A 427 6.33 -6.86 4.99
C GLU A 427 6.08 -8.01 4.03
N PHE A 428 6.67 -7.95 2.83
CA PHE A 428 6.60 -9.03 1.85
C PHE A 428 8.01 -9.58 1.62
N VAL A 429 8.16 -10.90 1.67
CA VAL A 429 9.43 -11.61 1.45
C VAL A 429 9.32 -12.37 0.14
N LYS A 430 9.91 -11.80 -0.92
CA LYS A 430 10.00 -12.44 -2.23
C LYS A 430 11.27 -13.29 -2.33
N GLU A 431 11.25 -14.26 -3.25
CA GLU A 431 12.41 -15.10 -3.53
C GLU A 431 13.61 -14.25 -3.95
N GLY A 432 14.77 -14.47 -3.31
CA GLY A 432 16.00 -13.71 -3.53
C GLY A 432 16.12 -12.37 -2.78
N GLU A 433 15.07 -11.89 -2.10
CA GLU A 433 15.17 -10.68 -1.29
C GLU A 433 15.86 -10.92 0.06
N ARG A 434 16.60 -9.90 0.53
CA ARG A 434 17.21 -9.93 1.86
C ARG A 434 16.13 -9.80 2.94
N MET A 435 15.97 -10.85 3.76
CA MET A 435 15.01 -10.88 4.88
C MET A 435 15.44 -10.01 6.07
N GLN A 436 16.74 -9.94 6.37
CA GLN A 436 17.27 -9.27 7.56
C GLN A 436 16.79 -7.82 7.73
N PRO A 437 16.84 -6.93 6.71
CA PRO A 437 16.39 -5.55 6.89
C PRO A 437 14.90 -5.42 7.20
N LYS A 438 14.06 -6.33 6.67
CA LYS A 438 12.61 -6.34 6.91
C LYS A 438 12.28 -6.78 8.33
N VAL A 439 12.97 -7.80 8.83
CA VAL A 439 12.88 -8.27 10.22
C VAL A 439 13.27 -7.18 11.19
N ILE A 440 14.45 -6.57 11.01
CA ILE A 440 14.95 -5.51 11.91
C ILE A 440 14.02 -4.29 11.90
N ARG A 441 13.53 -3.87 10.73
CA ARG A 441 12.56 -2.77 10.63
C ARG A 441 11.25 -3.08 11.35
N SER A 442 10.74 -4.30 11.22
CA SER A 442 9.49 -4.70 11.87
C SER A 442 9.65 -4.82 13.39
N LEU A 443 10.79 -5.34 13.87
CA LEU A 443 11.11 -5.33 15.30
C LEU A 443 11.24 -3.92 15.86
N LYS A 444 11.91 -3.00 15.15
CA LYS A 444 12.00 -1.60 15.56
C LYS A 444 10.61 -0.97 15.73
N ARG A 445 9.67 -1.25 14.81
CA ARG A 445 8.27 -0.78 14.91
C ARG A 445 7.48 -1.44 16.03
N ALA A 446 7.76 -2.71 16.33
CA ALA A 446 7.10 -3.45 17.40
C ALA A 446 7.56 -3.04 18.79
N LEU A 447 8.86 -2.71 18.94
CA LEU A 447 9.46 -2.25 20.19
C LEU A 447 9.15 -0.78 20.52
N GLN A 448 8.66 -0.02 19.53
CA GLN A 448 8.18 1.33 19.78
C GLN A 448 7.03 1.32 20.79
N PRO A 449 7.04 2.26 21.75
CA PRO A 449 6.00 2.35 22.75
C PRO A 449 4.66 2.63 22.07
N ALA A 450 3.62 1.93 22.51
CA ALA A 450 2.27 2.21 22.05
C ALA A 450 1.72 3.38 22.86
N ILE A 451 1.31 4.44 22.16
CA ILE A 451 0.59 5.54 22.78
C ILE A 451 -0.90 5.20 22.76
N THR A 452 -1.54 5.32 23.91
CA THR A 452 -2.98 5.15 24.07
C THR A 452 -3.62 6.48 24.45
N ASP A 453 -4.94 6.59 24.27
CA ASP A 453 -5.72 7.76 24.66
C ASP A 453 -5.27 9.09 24.01
N VAL A 454 -4.83 9.05 22.75
CA VAL A 454 -4.49 10.25 21.99
C VAL A 454 -5.76 11.04 21.70
N SER A 455 -5.77 12.33 22.03
CA SER A 455 -6.88 13.22 21.67
C SER A 455 -6.39 14.52 21.06
N VAL A 456 -7.13 15.03 20.07
CA VAL A 456 -6.90 16.34 19.47
C VAL A 456 -8.03 17.25 19.90
N SER A 457 -7.65 18.33 20.58
CA SER A 457 -8.58 19.35 21.06
C SER A 457 -8.43 20.62 20.22
N TYR A 458 -9.54 21.17 19.73
CA TYR A 458 -9.54 22.38 18.93
C TYR A 458 -10.73 23.28 19.27
N GLU A 459 -10.52 24.59 19.13
CA GLU A 459 -11.51 25.65 19.29
C GLU A 459 -11.57 26.47 17.99
N VAL A 460 -12.77 26.84 17.57
CA VAL A 460 -12.98 27.67 16.38
C VAL A 460 -13.95 28.80 16.74
N PRO A 461 -13.74 30.04 16.26
CA PRO A 461 -14.65 31.15 16.52
C PRO A 461 -16.09 30.81 16.15
N LYS A 462 -17.05 31.33 16.93
CA LYS A 462 -18.48 30.99 16.82
C LYS A 462 -19.11 31.29 15.46
N GLU A 463 -18.50 32.17 14.68
CA GLU A 463 -18.92 32.52 13.32
C GLU A 463 -18.66 31.43 12.27
N PHE A 464 -17.82 30.43 12.56
CA PHE A 464 -17.52 29.35 11.62
C PHE A 464 -18.26 28.05 11.95
N GLN A 465 -18.85 27.44 10.92
CA GLN A 465 -19.34 26.07 10.99
C GLN A 465 -18.22 25.11 10.56
N VAL A 466 -17.85 24.18 11.45
CA VAL A 466 -16.77 23.22 11.21
C VAL A 466 -17.35 21.87 10.88
N THR A 467 -16.97 21.33 9.72
CA THR A 467 -17.20 19.93 9.37
C THR A 467 -15.90 19.17 9.56
N GLN A 468 -15.87 18.27 10.53
CA GLN A 468 -14.67 17.51 10.83
C GLN A 468 -14.48 16.35 9.85
N SER A 469 -13.27 16.24 9.29
CA SER A 469 -12.86 15.12 8.43
C SER A 469 -11.47 14.63 8.85
N PRO A 470 -11.24 13.31 8.96
CA PRO A 470 -12.24 12.24 8.83
C PRO A 470 -13.24 12.26 10.00
N GLN A 471 -14.49 11.89 9.72
CA GLN A 471 -15.55 11.81 10.75
C GLN A 471 -15.22 10.79 11.83
N LYS A 472 -14.61 9.66 11.43
CA LYS A 472 -14.02 8.68 12.34
C LYS A 472 -12.51 8.92 12.38
N PRO A 473 -11.94 9.27 13.54
CA PRO A 473 -10.50 9.39 13.67
C PRO A 473 -9.79 8.06 13.34
N PRO A 474 -8.52 8.10 12.92
CA PRO A 474 -7.68 6.90 12.89
C PRO A 474 -7.73 6.14 14.21
N THR A 475 -7.58 4.81 14.15
CA THR A 475 -7.63 3.92 15.32
C THR A 475 -6.76 4.42 16.46
N GLY A 476 -7.37 4.74 17.61
CA GLY A 476 -6.67 5.19 18.81
C GLY A 476 -6.61 6.72 19.01
N LEU A 477 -7.10 7.50 18.04
CA LEU A 477 -7.25 8.95 18.14
C LEU A 477 -8.70 9.33 18.51
N GLN A 478 -8.89 10.33 19.36
CA GLN A 478 -10.19 10.92 19.68
C GLN A 478 -10.22 12.41 19.33
N TRP A 479 -11.30 12.87 18.71
CA TRP A 479 -11.54 14.29 18.51
C TRP A 479 -12.31 14.87 19.69
N ARG A 480 -11.86 16.02 20.20
CA ARG A 480 -12.55 16.77 21.26
C ARG A 480 -12.75 18.20 20.79
N LYS A 481 -13.96 18.56 20.41
CA LYS A 481 -14.33 19.97 20.26
C LYS A 481 -14.51 20.54 21.66
N VAL A 482 -13.68 21.50 22.04
CA VAL A 482 -13.70 22.15 23.36
C VAL A 482 -14.70 23.30 23.35
#